data_AF-A0AAW7BQY3-F1
#
_entry.id   AF-A0AAW7BQY3-F1
#
_cell.length_a   1.000
_cell.length_b   1.000
_cell.length_c   1.000
_cell.angle_alpha   90.00
_cell.angle_beta   90.00
_cell.angle_gamma   90.00
#
_symmetry.space_group_name_H-M   'P 1'
#
loop_
_entity.id
_entity.type
_entity.pdbx_description
1 polymer ?
#
loop_
_entity_poly.entity_id
_entity_poly.type
_entity_poly.pdbx_seq_one_letter_code
_entity_poly.pdbx_strand_id
1 'polypeptide(L)'
;MIGPRLVKANRVVTADHPDLENVLRSELEDEFSHGPVDLKEVRNLVSSPRLQSLYLRSFTHPDLVEAGGTYLDKHTMLADAPQKTFAVSSDRWRSIVRHVVEVREFSPRDQSVMQVQLWPFDPRSLDDFAMVIAVALSYMPNELMEESRISLALGEMVGKWGYFTDTF
;
A
#
# COMPACT_ATOMS: atom_id res chain seq x y z
N MET A 1 -10.28 -8.15 -36.10
CA MET A 1 -11.30 -7.61 -35.17
C MET A 1 -11.50 -8.65 -34.08
N ILE A 2 -10.91 -8.44 -32.90
CA ILE A 2 -11.13 -9.28 -31.72
C ILE A 2 -12.11 -8.48 -30.86
N GLY A 3 -13.30 -9.03 -30.64
CA GLY A 3 -14.34 -8.37 -29.83
C GLY A 3 -13.90 -8.22 -28.37
N PRO A 4 -14.52 -7.30 -27.61
CA PRO A 4 -14.19 -7.13 -26.21
C PRO A 4 -14.53 -8.42 -25.45
N ARG A 5 -13.51 -9.07 -24.88
CA ARG A 5 -13.69 -10.18 -23.94
C ARG A 5 -14.38 -9.60 -22.70
N LEU A 6 -15.59 -10.09 -22.42
CA LEU A 6 -16.28 -9.86 -21.16
C LEU A 6 -15.39 -10.45 -20.04
N VAL A 7 -14.72 -9.56 -19.31
CA VAL A 7 -14.01 -9.88 -18.07
C VAL A 7 -15.05 -10.46 -17.11
N LYS A 8 -14.91 -11.74 -16.74
CA LYS A 8 -15.67 -12.33 -15.64
C LYS A 8 -15.49 -11.39 -14.44
N ALA A 9 -16.56 -11.06 -13.74
CA ALA A 9 -16.47 -10.23 -12.54
C ALA A 9 -15.59 -10.95 -11.50
N ASN A 10 -14.28 -10.66 -11.51
CA ASN A 10 -13.35 -11.14 -10.52
C ASN A 10 -13.70 -10.47 -9.21
N ARG A 11 -13.89 -11.28 -8.17
CA ARG A 11 -14.18 -10.79 -6.84
C ARG A 11 -12.93 -10.05 -6.37
N VAL A 12 -13.04 -8.73 -6.24
CA VAL A 12 -11.98 -7.92 -5.62
C VAL A 12 -11.75 -8.45 -4.20
N VAL A 13 -10.50 -8.80 -3.90
CA VAL A 13 -10.07 -9.29 -2.59
C VAL A 13 -9.34 -8.20 -1.81
N THR A 14 -9.15 -8.39 -0.51
CA THR A 14 -8.30 -7.55 0.33
C THR A 14 -6.87 -8.10 0.36
N ALA A 15 -5.89 -7.29 0.75
CA ALA A 15 -4.50 -7.74 0.78
C ALA A 15 -4.22 -8.81 1.85
N ASP A 16 -5.09 -8.96 2.86
CA ASP A 16 -5.03 -10.05 3.83
C ASP A 16 -5.69 -11.35 3.34
N HIS A 17 -6.07 -11.44 2.06
CA HIS A 17 -6.58 -12.68 1.49
C HIS A 17 -5.55 -13.80 1.64
N PRO A 18 -5.94 -14.98 2.16
CA PRO A 18 -5.02 -16.12 2.26
C PRO A 18 -4.42 -16.44 0.90
N ASP A 19 -3.10 -16.65 0.84
CA ASP A 19 -2.40 -17.05 -0.38
C ASP A 19 -2.58 -16.05 -1.55
N LEU A 20 -2.56 -14.75 -1.22
CA LEU A 20 -2.74 -13.66 -2.19
C LEU A 20 -1.82 -13.80 -3.42
N GLU A 21 -0.58 -14.23 -3.23
CA GLU A 21 0.36 -14.41 -4.35
C GLU A 21 -0.17 -15.42 -5.37
N ASN A 22 -0.62 -16.60 -4.94
CA ASN A 22 -1.14 -17.61 -5.86
C ASN A 22 -2.45 -17.17 -6.51
N VAL A 23 -3.31 -16.44 -5.78
CA VAL A 23 -4.52 -15.85 -6.35
C VAL A 23 -4.15 -14.91 -7.49
N LEU A 24 -3.23 -13.97 -7.26
CA LEU A 24 -2.81 -13.04 -8.32
C LEU A 24 -2.10 -13.74 -9.47
N ARG A 25 -1.26 -14.75 -9.21
CA ARG A 25 -0.63 -15.55 -10.26
C ARG A 25 -1.64 -16.29 -11.13
N SER A 26 -2.72 -16.79 -10.54
CA SER A 26 -3.79 -17.47 -11.28
C SER A 26 -4.66 -16.50 -12.06
N GLU A 27 -5.00 -15.35 -11.48
CA GLU A 27 -5.87 -14.37 -12.13
C GLU A 27 -5.16 -13.57 -13.24
N LEU A 28 -3.83 -13.47 -13.17
CA LEU A 28 -2.97 -12.75 -14.12
C LEU A 28 -2.10 -13.70 -14.96
N GLU A 29 -2.48 -14.98 -15.09
CA GLU A 29 -1.69 -16.01 -15.77
C GLU A 29 -1.35 -15.59 -17.23
N ASP A 30 -2.36 -15.07 -17.94
CA ASP A 30 -2.21 -14.58 -19.31
C ASP A 30 -1.21 -13.41 -19.35
N GLU A 31 -1.28 -12.44 -18.45
CA GLU A 31 -0.37 -11.29 -18.38
C GLU A 31 1.06 -11.73 -18.07
N PHE A 32 1.25 -12.63 -17.09
CA PHE A 32 2.55 -13.19 -16.74
C PHE A 32 3.19 -13.96 -17.91
N SER A 33 2.40 -14.57 -18.79
CA SER A 33 2.92 -15.25 -19.99
C SER A 33 3.60 -14.31 -20.99
N HIS A 34 3.31 -13.00 -20.90
CA HIS A 34 3.88 -11.96 -21.76
C HIS A 34 5.04 -11.18 -21.11
N GLY A 35 5.38 -11.47 -19.84
CA GLY A 35 6.46 -10.82 -19.10
C GLY A 35 6.02 -10.35 -17.71
N PRO A 36 6.78 -9.42 -17.10
CA PRO A 36 6.35 -8.79 -15.85
C PRO A 36 4.99 -8.11 -16.00
N VAL A 37 4.21 -8.09 -14.91
CA VAL A 37 2.85 -7.54 -14.90
C VAL A 37 2.83 -6.13 -14.28
N ASP A 38 2.11 -5.21 -14.92
CA ASP A 38 1.96 -3.86 -14.37
C ASP A 38 1.10 -3.93 -13.11
N LEU A 39 1.57 -3.33 -12.01
CA LEU A 39 0.84 -3.27 -10.75
C LEU A 39 -0.54 -2.61 -10.90
N LYS A 40 -0.78 -1.81 -11.94
CA LYS A 40 -2.12 -1.34 -12.29
C LYS A 40 -3.14 -2.47 -12.45
N GLU A 41 -2.74 -3.62 -12.99
CA GLU A 41 -3.66 -4.77 -13.14
C GLU A 41 -4.07 -5.34 -11.78
N VAL A 42 -3.17 -5.28 -10.79
CA VAL A 42 -3.47 -5.70 -9.42
C VAL A 42 -4.55 -4.81 -8.77
N ARG A 43 -4.64 -3.53 -9.14
CA ARG A 43 -5.68 -2.60 -8.65
C ARG A 43 -7.10 -3.05 -9.04
N ASN A 44 -7.25 -3.85 -10.10
CA ASN A 44 -8.54 -4.42 -10.51
C ASN A 44 -8.94 -5.65 -9.69
N LEU A 45 -7.99 -6.26 -8.97
CA LEU A 45 -8.16 -7.52 -8.25
C LEU A 45 -8.07 -7.36 -6.73
N VAL A 46 -7.35 -6.35 -6.26
CA VAL A 46 -7.09 -6.11 -4.83
C VAL A 46 -7.53 -4.70 -4.46
N SER A 47 -8.39 -4.60 -3.46
CA SER A 47 -8.85 -3.31 -2.93
C SER A 47 -7.72 -2.60 -2.19
N SER A 48 -7.69 -1.26 -2.28
CA SER A 48 -6.81 -0.45 -1.43
C SER A 48 -7.05 -0.76 0.05
N PRO A 49 -5.99 -0.97 0.85
CA PRO A 49 -6.16 -1.14 2.29
C PRO A 49 -6.41 0.18 3.00
N ARG A 50 -6.16 1.34 2.36
CA ARG A 50 -6.22 2.63 3.04
C ARG A 50 -7.66 3.14 3.10
N LEU A 51 -8.32 2.95 4.24
CA LEU A 51 -9.65 3.49 4.51
C LEU A 51 -9.60 4.99 4.79
N GLN A 52 -8.57 5.42 5.52
CA GLN A 52 -8.39 6.81 5.95
C GLN A 52 -6.92 7.08 6.25
N SER A 53 -6.47 8.31 6.02
CA SER A 53 -5.20 8.83 6.54
C SER A 53 -5.46 9.91 7.59
N LEU A 54 -4.72 9.85 8.69
CA LEU A 54 -4.76 10.82 9.77
C LEU A 54 -3.35 11.39 9.99
N TYR A 55 -3.27 12.69 10.25
CA TYR A 55 -2.02 13.32 10.70
C TYR A 55 -2.09 13.51 12.20
N LEU A 56 -1.11 12.98 12.92
CA LEU A 56 -1.10 12.90 14.38
C LEU A 56 0.22 13.40 14.93
N ARG A 57 0.21 13.97 16.15
CA ARG A 57 1.45 14.14 16.90
C ARG A 57 2.14 12.80 17.06
N SER A 58 3.44 12.74 16.79
CA SER A 58 4.22 11.51 16.83
C SER A 58 4.14 10.85 18.20
N PHE A 59 3.87 9.55 18.20
CA PHE A 59 3.76 8.66 19.35
C PHE A 59 4.29 7.27 18.95
N THR A 60 4.41 6.36 19.92
CA THR A 60 4.80 4.97 19.66
C THR A 60 3.74 4.03 20.19
N HIS A 61 3.47 2.95 19.47
CA HIS A 61 2.53 1.92 19.89
C HIS A 61 2.84 0.60 19.19
N PRO A 62 2.75 -0.57 19.87
CA PRO A 62 3.08 -1.88 19.28
C PRO A 62 2.13 -2.33 18.15
N ASP A 63 0.97 -1.68 18.00
CA ASP A 63 0.05 -1.92 16.89
C ASP A 63 0.34 -1.07 15.64
N LEU A 64 1.30 -0.12 15.70
CA LEU A 64 1.71 0.63 14.52
C LEU A 64 2.72 -0.18 13.70
N VAL A 65 2.40 -0.40 12.43
CA VAL A 65 3.28 -1.06 11.46
C VAL A 65 3.77 -0.02 10.46
N GLU A 66 5.05 -0.01 10.13
CA GLU A 66 5.59 0.90 9.11
C GLU A 66 4.89 0.66 7.78
N ALA A 67 4.40 1.74 7.15
CA ALA A 67 3.70 1.68 5.87
C ALA A 67 4.09 2.88 4.99
N GLY A 68 3.55 2.95 3.77
CA GLY A 68 3.79 4.06 2.84
C GLY A 68 5.28 4.39 2.70
N GLY A 69 5.62 5.68 2.77
CA GLY A 69 6.98 6.16 2.56
C GLY A 69 7.99 5.60 3.56
N THR A 70 7.57 5.35 4.81
CA THR A 70 8.47 4.77 5.84
C THR A 70 8.81 3.32 5.57
N TYR A 71 7.83 2.53 5.12
CA TYR A 71 8.10 1.16 4.71
C TYR A 71 9.01 1.12 3.47
N LEU A 72 8.74 1.97 2.48
CA LEU A 72 9.55 2.05 1.27
C LEU A 72 10.99 2.51 1.56
N ASP A 73 11.15 3.60 2.30
CA ASP A 73 12.45 4.15 2.71
C ASP A 73 13.32 3.12 3.44
N LYS A 74 12.71 2.34 4.34
CA LYS A 74 13.42 1.27 5.06
C LYS A 74 14.00 0.20 4.14
N HIS A 75 13.36 -0.08 3.01
CA HIS A 75 13.77 -1.18 2.13
C HIS A 75 14.55 -0.73 0.90
N THR A 76 14.34 0.50 0.43
CA THR A 76 14.94 1.02 -0.81
C THR A 76 15.82 2.24 -0.59
N MET A 77 15.67 2.95 0.53
CA MET A 77 16.30 4.26 0.80
C MET A 77 15.89 5.36 -0.19
N LEU A 78 14.80 5.17 -0.94
CA LEU A 78 14.37 6.10 -2.00
C LEU A 78 13.20 7.01 -1.57
N ALA A 79 12.42 6.61 -0.57
CA ALA A 79 11.16 7.26 -0.22
C ALA A 79 11.20 8.07 1.09
N ASP A 80 12.35 8.66 1.42
CA ASP A 80 12.48 9.47 2.63
C ASP A 80 11.54 10.70 2.59
N ALA A 81 10.74 10.80 3.64
CA ALA A 81 9.76 11.86 3.87
C ALA A 81 9.82 12.31 5.34
N PRO A 82 9.64 13.61 5.63
CA PRO A 82 9.70 14.12 7.00
C PRO A 82 8.63 13.51 7.92
N GLN A 83 7.40 13.30 7.42
CA GLN A 83 6.35 12.63 8.17
C GLN A 83 6.44 11.13 7.95
N LYS A 84 6.84 10.40 9.00
CA LYS A 84 6.83 8.93 8.96
C LYS A 84 5.39 8.41 8.87
N THR A 85 5.20 7.33 8.14
CA THR A 85 3.89 6.75 7.80
C THR A 85 3.76 5.37 8.43
N PHE A 86 2.65 5.14 9.12
CA PHE A 86 2.33 3.87 9.74
C PHE A 86 0.93 3.42 9.35
N ALA A 87 0.66 2.12 9.44
CA ALA A 87 -0.66 1.52 9.31
C ALA A 87 -1.09 0.88 10.63
N VAL A 88 -2.39 0.90 10.87
CA VAL A 88 -3.05 0.21 11.99
C VAL A 88 -4.43 -0.26 11.55
N SER A 89 -4.91 -1.38 12.09
CA SER A 89 -6.26 -1.82 11.78
C SER A 89 -7.31 -0.89 12.40
N SER A 90 -8.43 -0.74 11.71
CA SER A 90 -9.58 0.03 12.19
C SER A 90 -10.12 -0.47 13.54
N ASP A 91 -10.01 -1.77 13.82
CA ASP A 91 -10.39 -2.35 15.10
C ASP A 91 -9.44 -1.94 16.23
N ARG A 92 -8.12 -1.99 16.00
CA ARG A 92 -7.11 -1.58 16.99
C ARG A 92 -7.10 -0.07 17.20
N TRP A 93 -7.46 0.69 16.17
CA TRP A 93 -7.55 2.14 16.26
C TRP A 93 -8.51 2.60 17.38
N ARG A 94 -9.61 1.87 17.61
CA ARG A 94 -10.61 2.21 18.64
C ARG A 94 -10.03 2.26 20.06
N SER A 95 -8.99 1.46 20.35
CA SER A 95 -8.29 1.52 21.65
C SER A 95 -7.22 2.60 21.72
N ILE A 96 -6.72 3.07 20.58
CA ILE A 96 -5.62 4.04 20.49
C ILE A 96 -6.14 5.48 20.44
N VAL A 97 -7.26 5.71 19.74
CA VAL A 97 -7.77 7.04 19.35
C VAL A 97 -7.95 8.02 20.52
N ARG A 98 -8.18 7.52 21.74
CA ARG A 98 -8.35 8.37 22.93
C ARG A 98 -7.04 8.95 23.48
N HIS A 99 -5.90 8.42 23.04
CA HIS A 99 -4.56 8.74 23.57
C HIS A 99 -3.69 9.49 22.57
N VAL A 100 -4.25 9.91 21.44
CA VAL A 100 -3.53 10.56 20.34
C VAL A 100 -4.08 11.95 20.10
N VAL A 101 -3.24 12.81 19.50
CA VAL A 101 -3.60 14.18 19.15
C VAL A 101 -3.57 14.31 17.64
N GLU A 102 -4.74 14.51 17.03
CA GLU A 102 -4.85 14.82 15.61
C GLU A 102 -4.35 16.24 15.33
N VAL A 103 -3.57 16.39 14.26
CA VAL A 103 -2.96 17.64 13.83
C VAL A 103 -3.51 17.98 12.45
N ARG A 104 -4.27 19.08 12.36
CA ARG A 104 -4.90 19.52 11.10
C ARG A 104 -4.02 20.40 10.24
N GLU A 105 -3.10 21.12 10.87
CA GLU A 105 -2.18 22.06 10.22
C GLU A 105 -0.79 21.88 10.80
N PHE A 106 0.20 21.72 9.92
CA PHE A 106 1.60 21.55 10.28
C PHE A 106 2.50 21.96 9.11
N SER A 107 3.77 22.24 9.40
CA SER A 107 4.78 22.47 8.37
C SER A 107 5.14 21.15 7.67
N PRO A 108 5.34 21.11 6.35
CA PRO A 108 5.85 19.91 5.67
C PRO A 108 7.17 19.37 6.24
N ARG A 109 7.92 20.16 7.00
CA ARG A 109 9.16 19.75 7.68
C ARG A 109 8.98 19.38 9.15
N ASP A 110 7.77 19.40 9.68
CA ASP A 110 7.49 19.05 11.07
C ASP A 110 7.59 17.53 11.27
N GLN A 111 8.71 17.08 11.84
CA GLN A 111 8.98 15.68 12.17
C GLN A 111 8.26 15.21 13.45
N SER A 112 7.63 16.12 14.19
CA SER A 112 6.78 15.78 15.34
C SER A 112 5.36 15.39 14.93
N VAL A 113 5.10 15.31 13.61
CA VAL A 113 3.87 14.81 13.02
C VAL A 113 4.18 13.54 12.24
N MET A 114 3.31 12.54 12.37
CA MET A 114 3.31 11.32 11.56
C MET A 114 2.00 11.20 10.79
N GLN A 115 2.00 10.39 9.74
CA GLN A 115 0.78 9.92 9.09
C GLN A 115 0.43 8.52 9.60
N VAL A 116 -0.83 8.30 9.99
CA VAL A 116 -1.36 6.97 10.32
C VAL A 116 -2.48 6.63 9.34
N GLN A 117 -2.33 5.51 8.64
CA GLN A 117 -3.32 4.94 7.76
C GLN A 117 -4.18 3.92 8.54
N LEU A 118 -5.49 4.00 8.38
CA LEU A 118 -6.43 3.01 8.93
C LEU A 118 -6.71 1.95 7.88
N TRP A 119 -6.45 0.69 8.21
CA TRP A 119 -6.66 -0.46 7.33
C TRP A 119 -7.83 -1.34 7.80
N PRO A 120 -8.53 -2.05 6.89
CA PRO A 120 -9.67 -2.90 7.26
C PRO A 120 -9.25 -4.18 8.00
N PHE A 121 -7.97 -4.54 7.97
CA PHE A 121 -7.38 -5.74 8.58
C PHE A 121 -6.11 -5.38 9.35
N ASP A 122 -5.55 -6.35 10.11
CA ASP A 122 -4.31 -6.16 10.87
C ASP A 122 -3.09 -6.20 9.93
N PRO A 123 -2.34 -5.10 9.75
CA PRO A 123 -1.15 -5.11 8.89
C PRO A 123 -0.09 -6.13 9.34
N ARG A 124 -0.09 -6.55 10.61
CA ARG A 124 0.86 -7.53 11.14
C ARG A 124 0.57 -8.97 10.70
N SER A 125 -0.62 -9.25 10.15
CA SER A 125 -0.94 -10.57 9.64
C SER A 125 -0.47 -10.79 8.20
N LEU A 126 0.06 -9.75 7.54
CA LEU A 126 0.53 -9.84 6.17
C LEU A 126 1.93 -10.47 6.12
N ASP A 127 2.14 -11.35 5.15
CA ASP A 127 3.48 -11.75 4.73
C ASP A 127 4.15 -10.64 3.91
N ASP A 128 5.42 -10.84 3.54
CA ASP A 128 6.21 -9.84 2.81
C ASP A 128 5.57 -9.44 1.47
N PHE A 129 4.97 -10.39 0.73
CA PHE A 129 4.35 -10.11 -0.55
C PHE A 129 3.09 -9.27 -0.36
N ALA A 130 2.19 -9.76 0.48
CA ALA A 130 0.94 -9.09 0.80
C ALA A 130 1.16 -7.69 1.38
N MET A 131 2.19 -7.50 2.21
CA MET A 131 2.57 -6.21 2.76
C MET A 131 3.02 -5.23 1.68
N VAL A 132 3.86 -5.66 0.74
CA VAL A 132 4.29 -4.80 -0.37
C VAL A 132 3.10 -4.41 -1.25
N ILE A 133 2.23 -5.38 -1.60
CA ILE A 133 1.01 -5.09 -2.37
C ILE A 133 0.10 -4.12 -1.61
N ALA A 134 -0.11 -4.33 -0.31
CA ALA A 134 -0.91 -3.44 0.53
C ALA A 134 -0.33 -2.00 0.54
N VAL A 135 0.98 -1.85 0.75
CA VAL A 135 1.65 -0.54 0.71
C VAL A 135 1.49 0.12 -0.66
N ALA A 136 1.71 -0.62 -1.74
CA ALA A 136 1.63 -0.10 -3.10
C ALA A 136 0.20 0.38 -3.45
N LEU A 137 -0.81 -0.41 -3.07
CA LEU A 137 -2.22 -0.09 -3.29
C LEU A 137 -2.79 0.93 -2.28
N SER A 138 -2.05 1.23 -1.21
CA SER A 138 -2.41 2.31 -0.29
C SER A 138 -2.29 3.69 -0.94
N TYR A 139 -1.45 3.84 -1.98
CA TYR A 139 -1.33 5.08 -2.73
C TYR A 139 -2.43 5.22 -3.78
N MET A 140 -2.98 6.43 -3.88
CA MET A 140 -3.81 6.87 -4.99
C MET A 140 -2.92 7.08 -6.24
N PRO A 141 -3.47 6.92 -7.46
CA PRO A 141 -2.75 7.19 -8.69
C PRO A 141 -2.13 8.60 -8.75
N ASN A 142 -2.83 9.63 -8.27
CA ASN A 142 -2.30 11.00 -8.27
C ASN A 142 -1.08 11.17 -7.34
N GLU A 143 -1.04 10.50 -6.19
CA GLU A 143 0.13 10.53 -5.30
C GLU A 143 1.37 9.93 -5.99
N LEU A 144 1.19 8.91 -6.83
CA LEU A 144 2.26 8.23 -7.57
C LEU A 144 2.73 9.02 -8.80
N MET A 145 1.83 9.78 -9.41
CA MET A 145 2.17 10.71 -10.49
C MET A 145 2.97 11.92 -9.98
N GLU A 146 2.72 12.36 -8.75
CA GLU A 146 3.37 13.53 -8.16
C GLU A 146 4.75 13.24 -7.56
N GLU A 147 5.02 12.01 -7.13
CA GLU A 147 6.29 11.64 -6.49
C GLU A 147 6.94 10.42 -7.16
N SER A 148 7.81 10.70 -8.13
CA SER A 148 8.51 9.68 -8.91
C SER A 148 9.39 8.74 -8.07
N ARG A 149 9.88 9.18 -6.91
CA ARG A 149 10.67 8.32 -6.02
C ARG A 149 9.85 7.22 -5.37
N ILE A 150 8.58 7.48 -5.08
CA ILE A 150 7.67 6.44 -4.55
C ILE A 150 7.45 5.39 -5.63
N SER A 151 7.21 5.80 -6.87
CA SER A 151 7.05 4.90 -8.01
C SER A 151 8.30 4.03 -8.23
N LEU A 152 9.50 4.63 -8.18
CA LEU A 152 10.75 3.88 -8.28
C LEU A 152 10.95 2.89 -7.13
N ALA A 153 10.70 3.32 -5.89
CA ALA A 153 10.79 2.46 -4.72
C ALA A 153 9.82 1.28 -4.79
N LEU A 154 8.59 1.52 -5.26
CA LEU A 154 7.61 0.45 -5.45
C LEU A 154 8.08 -0.54 -6.52
N GLY A 155 8.59 -0.06 -7.66
CA GLY A 155 9.17 -0.89 -8.71
C GLY A 155 10.28 -1.82 -8.20
N GLU A 156 11.21 -1.31 -7.38
CA GLU A 156 12.27 -2.13 -6.77
C GLU A 156 11.70 -3.21 -5.84
N MET A 157 10.69 -2.87 -5.04
CA MET A 157 10.08 -3.80 -4.09
C MET A 157 9.32 -4.93 -4.79
N VAL A 158 8.52 -4.60 -5.81
CA VAL A 158 7.64 -5.57 -6.47
C VAL A 158 8.35 -6.40 -7.55
N GLY A 159 9.49 -5.92 -8.06
CA GLY A 159 10.23 -6.53 -9.17
C GLY A 159 10.61 -8.00 -8.93
N LYS A 160 10.94 -8.37 -7.68
CA LYS A 160 11.30 -9.75 -7.32
C LYS A 160 10.16 -10.76 -7.50
N TRP A 161 8.91 -10.30 -7.58
CA TRP A 161 7.73 -11.14 -7.82
C TRP A 161 7.24 -11.09 -9.28
N GLY A 162 7.94 -10.38 -10.16
CA GLY A 162 7.58 -10.24 -11.57
C GLY A 162 6.55 -9.16 -11.83
N TYR A 163 6.48 -8.13 -11.00
CA TYR A 163 5.65 -6.95 -11.25
C TYR A 163 6.51 -5.72 -11.57
N PHE A 164 5.91 -4.69 -12.16
CA PHE A 164 6.54 -3.39 -12.37
C PHE A 164 5.54 -2.24 -12.21
N THR A 165 6.00 -0.99 -12.30
CA THR A 165 5.23 0.20 -11.96
C THR A 165 5.46 1.35 -12.97
N ASP A 166 5.14 1.12 -14.24
CA ASP A 166 5.26 2.17 -15.28
C ASP A 166 3.95 2.92 -15.52
N THR A 167 2.80 2.29 -15.26
CA THR A 167 1.49 2.94 -15.39
C THR A 167 0.71 2.84 -14.08
N PHE A 168 0.11 3.94 -13.63
CA PHE A 168 -0.72 4.00 -12.42
C PHE A 168 -2.12 4.53 -12.73
#